data_AF-A0A829HQ21-F1
#
_entry.id   AF-A0A829HQ21-F1
#
_cell.length_a   1.000
_cell.length_b   1.000
_cell.length_c   1.000
_cell.angle_alpha   90.00
_cell.angle_beta   90.00
_cell.angle_gamma   90.00
#
_symmetry.space_group_name_H-M   'P 1'
#
loop_
_entity.id
_entity.type
_entity.pdbx_description
1 polymer ?
#
loop_
_entity_poly.entity_id
_entity_poly.type
_entity_poly.pdbx_seq_one_letter_code
_entity_poly.pdbx_strand_id
1 'polypeptide(L)'
;MFHEADENAELITAMQAAGKTVRANWDHNVTVGGADHAQVRAAQAARAAVDAGMSHWQIASTMDVPLDAIRAWLGPEGPASIENLFELIKRRLRALGVSQADFAGRLGVKRQQLTQWGRALPKPATLDAIARELGMPRGLVLASALRSAGYVSTVGDVLSGLPVWVVFRDDETYFDPDSDDPAPVALFSDAAQADEYAGVSNAIMRGRFESVAARVDAAPVPDHVVVYEAVWDRVRGIEINEDLYERVPADLVGCEVTEVRAAVLENPVGVFELRARSMDAQNARTAVEKALAKLKADDALLPPHVPVPGLMERLAAVNAAAVDRVIDNTLDAWVPPIPPVPPALRDDDGPGPGPQHVRFGPMQLPDPPRGLRPKQFEQGRQWKKLMDSRVGRHLGKPYLYGTAAPLSISPMRYMTIAAEGSQGDETSNA
;
A
#
# COMPACT_ATOMS: atom_id res chain seq x y z
N MET A 1 31.92 -38.62 -23.24
CA MET A 1 30.98 -37.90 -24.12
C MET A 1 29.67 -38.65 -24.36
N PHE A 2 29.58 -39.99 -24.22
CA PHE A 2 28.27 -40.69 -24.25
C PHE A 2 27.59 -40.88 -22.88
N HIS A 3 28.31 -40.80 -21.75
CA HIS A 3 27.72 -40.98 -20.41
C HIS A 3 26.80 -39.85 -19.92
N GLU A 4 27.03 -38.62 -20.40
CA GLU A 4 26.36 -37.41 -19.91
C GLU A 4 24.91 -37.27 -20.41
N ALA A 5 24.53 -38.04 -21.44
CA ALA A 5 23.16 -38.10 -21.96
C ALA A 5 22.25 -39.01 -21.09
N ASP A 6 22.78 -40.14 -20.61
CA ASP A 6 22.01 -41.11 -19.83
C ASP A 6 21.72 -40.59 -18.41
N GLU A 7 22.71 -39.96 -17.75
CA GLU A 7 22.52 -39.36 -16.41
C GLU A 7 21.44 -38.26 -16.41
N ASN A 8 21.36 -37.47 -17.49
CA ASN A 8 20.31 -36.46 -17.65
C ASN A 8 18.93 -37.09 -17.91
N ALA A 9 18.85 -38.24 -18.60
CA ALA A 9 17.59 -38.93 -18.84
C ALA A 9 16.98 -39.51 -17.54
N GLU A 10 17.79 -40.08 -16.65
CA GLU A 10 17.34 -40.54 -15.33
C GLU A 10 16.87 -39.37 -14.46
N LEU A 11 17.61 -38.26 -14.43
CA LEU A 11 17.24 -37.06 -13.68
C LEU A 11 15.90 -36.45 -14.16
N ILE A 12 15.72 -36.30 -15.48
CA ILE A 12 14.47 -35.80 -16.07
C ILE A 12 13.29 -36.70 -15.69
N THR A 13 13.48 -38.03 -15.77
CA THR A 13 12.45 -39.03 -15.40
C THR A 13 12.06 -38.92 -13.93
N ALA A 14 13.05 -38.83 -13.03
CA ALA A 14 12.82 -38.69 -11.59
C ALA A 14 12.07 -37.38 -11.24
N MET A 15 12.40 -36.27 -11.91
CA MET A 15 11.75 -34.98 -11.66
C MET A 15 10.33 -34.89 -12.25
N GLN A 16 10.07 -35.55 -13.39
CA GLN A 16 8.72 -35.69 -13.95
C GLN A 16 7.83 -36.57 -13.05
N ALA A 17 8.36 -37.68 -12.50
CA ALA A 17 7.67 -38.51 -11.54
C ALA A 17 7.30 -37.76 -10.23
N ALA A 18 8.09 -36.75 -9.86
CA ALA A 18 7.81 -35.83 -8.75
C ALA A 18 6.82 -34.69 -9.11
N GLY A 19 6.15 -34.76 -10.26
CA GLY A 19 5.14 -33.78 -10.69
C GLY A 19 5.71 -32.42 -11.10
N LYS A 20 7.03 -32.32 -11.37
CA LYS A 20 7.64 -31.07 -11.83
C LYS A 20 7.62 -30.99 -13.36
N THR A 21 7.24 -29.84 -13.90
CA THR A 21 7.39 -29.56 -15.33
C THR A 21 8.87 -29.34 -15.62
N VAL A 22 9.45 -30.24 -16.43
CA VAL A 22 10.85 -30.20 -16.83
C VAL A 22 10.92 -30.00 -18.35
N ARG A 23 11.74 -29.06 -18.80
CA ARG A 23 12.03 -28.84 -20.22
C ARG A 23 13.54 -28.95 -20.46
N ALA A 24 13.93 -29.80 -21.40
CA ALA A 24 15.30 -29.88 -21.91
C ALA A 24 15.38 -29.11 -23.23
N ASN A 25 16.48 -28.40 -23.46
CA ASN A 25 16.77 -27.72 -24.72
C ASN A 25 17.78 -28.50 -25.59
N TRP A 26 18.03 -28.02 -26.81
CA TRP A 26 19.00 -28.64 -27.72
C TRP A 26 20.43 -28.68 -27.14
N ASP A 27 20.78 -27.76 -26.23
CA ASP A 27 22.08 -27.70 -25.55
C ASP A 27 22.13 -28.48 -24.22
N HIS A 28 21.16 -29.38 -23.98
CA HIS A 28 21.09 -30.31 -22.85
C HIS A 28 20.99 -29.67 -21.46
N ASN A 29 20.65 -28.37 -21.38
CA ASN A 29 20.40 -27.70 -20.11
C ASN A 29 18.95 -27.96 -19.64
N VAL A 30 18.81 -28.51 -18.43
CA VAL A 30 17.53 -28.87 -17.82
C VAL A 30 16.98 -27.68 -17.01
N THR A 31 15.80 -27.18 -17.39
CA THR A 31 15.06 -26.18 -16.60
C THR A 31 13.88 -26.82 -15.86
N VAL A 32 13.70 -26.41 -14.60
CA VAL A 32 12.68 -26.95 -13.68
C VAL A 32 11.71 -25.83 -13.31
N GLY A 33 10.44 -26.01 -13.67
CA GLY A 33 9.40 -24.98 -13.53
C GLY A 33 9.07 -24.30 -14.86
N GLY A 34 7.91 -23.65 -14.93
CA GLY A 34 7.36 -23.06 -16.16
C GLY A 34 8.03 -21.77 -16.65
N ALA A 35 9.15 -21.36 -16.05
CA ALA A 35 9.84 -20.13 -16.40
C ALA A 35 10.66 -20.28 -17.68
N ASP A 36 10.70 -19.24 -18.51
CA ASP A 36 11.53 -19.23 -19.72
C ASP A 36 12.98 -18.77 -19.45
N HIS A 37 13.84 -18.90 -20.47
CA HIS A 37 15.26 -18.55 -20.35
C HIS A 37 15.53 -17.03 -20.27
N ALA A 38 14.56 -16.17 -20.63
CA ALA A 38 14.66 -14.74 -20.34
C ALA A 38 14.38 -14.48 -18.86
N GLN A 39 13.33 -15.10 -18.30
CA GLN A 39 12.98 -15.02 -16.88
C GLN A 39 14.08 -15.56 -15.95
N VAL A 40 14.71 -16.70 -16.29
CA VAL A 40 15.85 -17.24 -15.50
C VAL A 40 17.05 -16.28 -15.51
N ARG A 41 17.39 -15.70 -16.68
CA ARG A 41 18.48 -14.71 -16.76
C ARG A 41 18.14 -13.40 -16.08
N ALA A 42 16.88 -12.97 -16.14
CA ALA A 42 16.38 -11.81 -15.42
C ALA A 42 16.45 -12.02 -13.90
N ALA A 43 16.01 -13.17 -13.38
CA ALA A 43 16.14 -13.53 -11.97
C ALA A 43 17.61 -13.54 -11.49
N GLN A 44 18.52 -14.08 -12.31
CA GLN A 44 19.97 -14.06 -12.02
C GLN A 44 20.55 -12.65 -12.02
N ALA A 45 20.18 -11.80 -12.99
CA ALA A 45 20.60 -10.41 -13.05
C ALA A 45 20.06 -9.58 -11.87
N ALA A 46 18.77 -9.78 -11.53
CA ALA A 46 18.14 -9.19 -10.36
C ALA A 46 18.84 -9.62 -9.06
N ARG A 47 19.26 -10.89 -8.95
CA ARG A 47 20.02 -11.35 -7.78
C ARG A 47 21.39 -10.69 -7.67
N ALA A 48 22.13 -10.61 -8.78
CA ALA A 48 23.42 -9.91 -8.83
C ALA A 48 23.28 -8.41 -8.50
N ALA A 49 22.16 -7.79 -8.85
CA ALA A 49 21.85 -6.41 -8.49
C ALA A 49 21.55 -6.23 -6.99
N VAL A 50 20.85 -7.17 -6.33
CA VAL A 50 20.71 -7.20 -4.86
C VAL A 50 22.07 -7.39 -4.19
N ASP A 51 22.91 -8.29 -4.70
CA ASP A 51 24.27 -8.50 -4.18
C ASP A 51 25.17 -7.25 -4.38
N ALA A 52 24.85 -6.40 -5.37
CA ALA A 52 25.45 -5.07 -5.56
C ALA A 52 24.82 -3.96 -4.69
N GLY A 53 23.75 -4.27 -3.94
CA GLY A 53 23.08 -3.37 -3.01
C GLY A 53 21.91 -2.55 -3.58
N MET A 54 21.35 -2.93 -4.73
CA MET A 54 20.13 -2.34 -5.26
C MET A 54 18.88 -2.91 -4.56
N SER A 55 17.90 -2.07 -4.26
CA SER A 55 16.58 -2.52 -3.77
C SER A 55 15.75 -3.16 -4.88
N HIS A 56 14.75 -3.95 -4.52
CA HIS A 56 13.84 -4.60 -5.47
C HIS A 56 13.14 -3.58 -6.38
N TRP A 57 12.80 -2.39 -5.85
CA TRP A 57 12.26 -1.27 -6.64
C TRP A 57 13.27 -0.70 -7.65
N GLN A 58 14.53 -0.48 -7.24
CA GLN A 58 15.57 -0.01 -8.16
C GLN A 58 15.82 -1.03 -9.28
N ILE A 59 15.77 -2.32 -8.95
CA ILE A 59 15.93 -3.41 -9.92
C ILE A 59 14.74 -3.44 -10.89
N ALA A 60 13.51 -3.41 -10.38
CA ALA A 60 12.29 -3.35 -11.17
C ALA A 60 12.32 -2.19 -12.19
N SER A 61 12.64 -0.98 -11.71
CA SER A 61 12.77 0.22 -12.54
C SER A 61 13.93 0.16 -13.54
N THR A 62 15.06 -0.50 -13.21
CA THR A 62 16.23 -0.59 -14.10
C THR A 62 16.04 -1.65 -15.18
N MET A 63 15.31 -2.72 -14.86
CA MET A 63 15.06 -3.84 -15.77
C MET A 63 13.76 -3.70 -16.59
N ASP A 64 12.96 -2.67 -16.31
CA ASP A 64 11.62 -2.45 -16.88
C ASP A 64 10.68 -3.66 -16.67
N VAL A 65 10.63 -4.15 -15.43
CA VAL A 65 9.77 -5.27 -15.02
C VAL A 65 8.96 -4.93 -13.77
N PRO A 66 7.74 -5.49 -13.59
CA PRO A 66 6.94 -5.26 -12.39
C PRO A 66 7.67 -5.65 -11.10
N LEU A 67 7.46 -4.89 -10.03
CA LEU A 67 8.07 -5.14 -8.72
C LEU A 67 7.74 -6.54 -8.18
N ASP A 68 6.55 -7.04 -8.46
CA ASP A 68 6.13 -8.38 -8.01
C ASP A 68 6.80 -9.51 -8.80
N ALA A 69 7.29 -9.27 -10.02
CA ALA A 69 8.16 -10.20 -10.71
C ALA A 69 9.54 -10.29 -10.01
N ILE A 70 10.10 -9.15 -9.58
CA ILE A 70 11.34 -9.14 -8.77
C ILE A 70 11.13 -9.87 -7.44
N ARG A 71 10.01 -9.62 -6.75
CA ARG A 71 9.65 -10.33 -5.50
C ARG A 71 9.41 -11.83 -5.72
N ALA A 72 8.82 -12.23 -6.84
CA ALA A 72 8.66 -13.65 -7.17
C ALA A 72 10.01 -14.34 -7.45
N TRP A 73 10.97 -13.64 -8.05
CA TRP A 73 12.30 -14.19 -8.35
C TRP A 73 13.24 -14.23 -7.13
N LEU A 74 13.20 -13.20 -6.28
CA LEU A 74 14.17 -13.01 -5.20
C LEU A 74 13.60 -13.36 -3.81
N GLY A 75 12.31 -13.64 -3.74
CA GLY A 75 11.53 -13.68 -2.50
C GLY A 75 10.99 -12.30 -2.11
N PRO A 76 10.16 -12.21 -1.06
CA PRO A 76 9.86 -10.93 -0.43
C PRO A 76 11.18 -10.22 -0.09
N GLU A 77 11.19 -8.89 -0.21
CA GLU A 77 12.37 -8.09 0.12
C GLU A 77 12.63 -8.24 1.64
N GLY A 78 13.54 -9.15 2.00
CA GLY A 78 13.81 -9.48 3.39
C GLY A 78 14.19 -8.21 4.16
N PRO A 79 13.59 -7.95 5.35
CA PRO A 79 13.58 -6.64 5.99
C PRO A 79 14.98 -6.06 6.05
N ALA A 80 15.20 -5.00 5.23
CA ALA A 80 16.48 -4.56 4.69
C ALA A 80 17.69 -4.99 5.54
N SER A 81 18.21 -6.18 5.26
CA SER A 81 18.96 -6.91 6.29
C SER A 81 20.23 -6.15 6.66
N ILE A 82 20.34 -5.71 7.92
CA ILE A 82 21.41 -4.81 8.38
C ILE A 82 22.75 -5.38 7.94
N GLU A 83 23.55 -4.66 7.15
CA GLU A 83 24.88 -5.16 6.78
C GLU A 83 25.73 -5.38 8.04
N ASN A 84 26.49 -6.47 8.12
CA ASN A 84 27.37 -6.70 9.27
C ASN A 84 28.47 -5.60 9.32
N LEU A 85 29.01 -5.29 10.51
CA LEU A 85 29.93 -4.16 10.68
C LEU A 85 31.20 -4.26 9.82
N PHE A 86 31.74 -5.47 9.63
CA PHE A 86 32.95 -5.65 8.84
C PHE A 86 32.70 -5.38 7.35
N GLU A 87 31.59 -5.88 6.80
CA GLU A 87 31.19 -5.61 5.42
C GLU A 87 30.79 -4.14 5.25
N LEU A 88 30.08 -3.53 6.21
CA LEU A 88 29.79 -2.08 6.22
C LEU A 88 31.04 -1.22 6.11
N ILE A 89 32.04 -1.50 6.94
CA ILE A 89 33.35 -0.85 6.88
C ILE A 89 33.97 -1.08 5.49
N LYS A 90 34.05 -2.32 5.02
CA LYS A 90 34.70 -2.71 3.76
C LYS A 90 34.03 -2.06 2.53
N ARG A 91 32.69 -2.02 2.47
CA ARG A 91 31.89 -1.36 1.44
C ARG A 91 32.13 0.15 1.45
N ARG A 92 32.07 0.78 2.63
CA ARG A 92 32.29 2.23 2.77
C ARG A 92 33.73 2.65 2.45
N LEU A 93 34.72 1.88 2.88
CA LEU A 93 36.13 2.12 2.56
C LEU A 93 36.41 1.99 1.06
N ARG A 94 35.80 1.01 0.37
CA ARG A 94 35.87 0.90 -1.10
C ARG A 94 35.30 2.16 -1.77
N ALA A 95 34.13 2.63 -1.33
CA ALA A 95 33.51 3.84 -1.88
C ALA A 95 34.32 5.12 -1.64
N LEU A 96 35.09 5.17 -0.54
CA LEU A 96 35.97 6.30 -0.20
C LEU A 96 37.40 6.18 -0.80
N GLY A 97 37.74 5.07 -1.46
CA GLY A 97 39.10 4.81 -1.95
C GLY A 97 40.16 4.62 -0.85
N VAL A 98 39.74 4.27 0.37
CA VAL A 98 40.61 4.19 1.56
C VAL A 98 41.01 2.73 1.84
N SER A 99 42.28 2.49 2.22
CA SER A 99 42.70 1.14 2.61
C SER A 99 42.26 0.78 4.04
N GLN A 100 42.04 -0.52 4.29
CA GLN A 100 41.77 -1.03 5.64
C GLN A 100 42.92 -0.76 6.63
N ALA A 101 44.17 -0.63 6.15
CA ALA A 101 45.31 -0.37 7.01
C ALA A 101 45.30 1.08 7.51
N ASP A 102 45.03 2.03 6.61
CA ASP A 102 44.96 3.46 6.97
C ASP A 102 43.78 3.74 7.91
N PHE A 103 42.63 3.11 7.65
CA PHE A 103 41.47 3.19 8.53
C PHE A 103 41.74 2.61 9.92
N ALA A 104 42.37 1.43 10.01
CA ALA A 104 42.78 0.86 11.30
C ALA A 104 43.76 1.78 12.04
N GLY A 105 44.72 2.37 11.31
CA GLY A 105 45.68 3.33 11.83
C GLY A 105 45.03 4.58 12.42
N ARG A 106 44.07 5.20 11.71
CA ARG A 106 43.32 6.37 12.21
C ARG A 106 42.49 6.08 13.45
N LEU A 107 41.94 4.87 13.56
CA LEU A 107 41.23 4.39 14.75
C LEU A 107 42.15 3.96 15.90
N GLY A 108 43.47 3.92 15.71
CA GLY A 108 44.43 3.41 16.71
C GLY A 108 44.31 1.91 16.98
N VAL A 109 43.76 1.13 16.04
CA VAL A 109 43.56 -0.32 16.19
C VAL A 109 44.42 -1.13 15.21
N LYS A 110 44.62 -2.41 15.50
CA LYS A 110 45.28 -3.34 14.55
C LYS A 110 44.28 -3.76 13.47
N ARG A 111 44.73 -3.93 12.22
CA ARG A 111 43.89 -4.42 11.10
C ARG A 111 43.13 -5.73 11.44
N GLN A 112 43.75 -6.62 12.21
CA GLN A 112 43.11 -7.87 12.68
C GLN A 112 41.86 -7.63 13.54
N GLN A 113 41.79 -6.51 14.28
CA GLN A 113 40.60 -6.16 15.07
C GLN A 113 39.41 -5.77 14.19
N LEU A 114 39.65 -5.20 12.99
CA LEU A 114 38.58 -4.96 12.01
C LEU A 114 37.90 -6.27 11.62
N THR A 115 38.69 -7.30 11.29
CA THR A 115 38.17 -8.63 10.96
C THR A 115 37.46 -9.28 12.16
N GLN A 116 37.99 -9.08 13.38
CA GLN A 116 37.36 -9.57 14.62
C GLN A 116 35.98 -8.94 14.85
N TRP A 117 35.78 -7.67 14.46
CA TRP A 117 34.47 -7.01 14.54
C TRP A 117 33.41 -7.57 13.60
N GLY A 118 33.76 -8.49 12.70
CA GLY A 118 32.78 -9.33 12.00
C GLY A 118 32.04 -10.32 12.91
N ARG A 119 32.53 -10.55 14.14
CA ARG A 119 32.00 -11.52 15.13
C ARG A 119 31.89 -10.99 16.56
N ALA A 120 32.30 -9.75 16.84
CA ALA A 120 32.44 -9.23 18.19
C ALA A 120 32.13 -7.72 18.26
N LEU A 121 31.46 -7.29 19.33
CA LEU A 121 31.05 -5.91 19.52
C LEU A 121 32.25 -5.00 19.89
N PRO A 122 32.53 -3.92 19.15
CA PRO A 122 33.51 -2.91 19.55
C PRO A 122 33.09 -2.15 20.82
N LYS A 123 34.04 -1.50 21.50
CA LYS A 123 33.73 -0.61 22.64
C LYS A 123 32.93 0.61 22.14
N PRO A 124 32.05 1.22 22.98
CA PRO A 124 31.24 2.38 22.57
C PRO A 124 32.04 3.52 21.93
N ALA A 125 33.15 3.95 22.56
CA ALA A 125 34.02 4.99 22.01
C ALA A 125 34.66 4.62 20.65
N THR A 126 34.83 3.32 20.36
CA THR A 126 35.29 2.82 19.07
C THR A 126 34.18 2.90 18.01
N LEU A 127 32.91 2.63 18.38
CA LEU A 127 31.77 2.84 17.49
C LEU A 127 31.60 4.31 17.12
N ASP A 128 31.79 5.23 18.07
CA ASP A 128 31.75 6.68 17.84
C ASP A 128 32.88 7.12 16.88
N ALA A 129 34.08 6.55 17.03
CA ALA A 129 35.21 6.80 16.14
C ALA A 129 34.96 6.23 14.72
N ILE A 130 34.43 5.01 14.59
CA ILE A 130 34.05 4.41 13.31
C ILE A 130 32.99 5.28 12.60
N ALA A 131 31.94 5.69 13.32
CA ALA A 131 30.87 6.54 12.78
C ALA A 131 31.41 7.88 12.25
N ARG A 132 32.33 8.51 13.00
CA ARG A 132 32.99 9.76 12.60
C ARG A 132 33.88 9.56 11.37
N GLU A 133 34.77 8.56 11.37
CA GLU A 133 35.72 8.30 10.29
C GLU A 133 35.05 7.88 8.97
N LEU A 134 33.91 7.19 9.03
CA LEU A 134 33.14 6.78 7.85
C LEU A 134 32.15 7.85 7.36
N GLY A 135 31.92 8.90 8.16
CA GLY A 135 30.88 9.90 7.93
C GLY A 135 29.48 9.30 7.92
N MET A 136 29.15 8.47 8.92
CA MET A 136 27.90 7.70 9.00
C MET A 136 27.17 7.91 10.33
N PRO A 137 25.82 7.80 10.36
CA PRO A 137 25.07 7.85 11.60
C PRO A 137 25.49 6.75 12.59
N ARG A 138 25.69 7.13 13.85
CA ARG A 138 26.10 6.20 14.93
C ARG A 138 25.14 5.02 15.07
N GLY A 139 23.83 5.25 14.94
CA GLY A 139 22.81 4.20 15.06
C GLY A 139 23.01 3.07 14.04
N LEU A 140 23.34 3.39 12.79
CA LEU A 140 23.62 2.41 11.75
C LEU A 140 24.88 1.59 12.06
N VAL A 141 25.96 2.25 12.50
CA VAL A 141 27.20 1.57 12.90
C VAL A 141 26.96 0.63 14.09
N LEU A 142 26.15 1.06 15.08
CA LEU A 142 25.77 0.22 16.22
C LEU A 142 24.91 -0.97 15.79
N ALA A 143 23.89 -0.78 14.96
CA ALA A 143 23.03 -1.86 14.47
C ALA A 143 23.84 -2.93 13.72
N SER A 144 24.75 -2.51 12.83
CA SER A 144 25.68 -3.40 12.14
C SER A 144 26.63 -4.13 13.09
N ALA A 145 27.07 -3.48 14.17
CA ALA A 145 27.92 -4.09 15.19
C ALA A 145 27.17 -5.13 16.03
N LEU A 146 25.90 -4.88 16.35
CA LEU A 146 25.02 -5.81 17.04
C LEU A 146 24.73 -7.05 16.17
N ARG A 147 24.49 -6.90 14.85
CA ARG A 147 24.34 -8.06 13.94
C ARG A 147 25.63 -8.85 13.81
N SER A 148 26.78 -8.18 13.71
CA SER A 148 28.08 -8.87 13.72
C SER A 148 28.31 -9.69 14.98
N ALA A 149 27.83 -9.24 16.14
CA ALA A 149 27.91 -9.99 17.40
C ALA A 149 26.76 -10.99 17.60
N GLY A 150 25.81 -11.10 16.66
CA GLY A 150 24.68 -12.04 16.72
C GLY A 150 23.53 -11.62 17.64
N TYR A 151 23.48 -10.37 18.10
CA TYR A 151 22.40 -9.88 18.98
C TYR A 151 21.12 -9.50 18.23
N VAL A 152 21.24 -9.14 16.95
CA VAL A 152 20.12 -8.77 16.07
C VAL A 152 20.32 -9.38 14.68
N SER A 153 19.22 -9.63 13.98
CA SER A 153 19.15 -10.11 12.60
C SER A 153 18.56 -9.08 11.65
N THR A 154 17.62 -8.25 12.12
CA THR A 154 16.87 -7.25 11.33
C THR A 154 16.95 -5.85 11.95
N VAL A 155 16.56 -4.82 11.19
CA VAL A 155 16.40 -3.45 11.71
C VAL A 155 15.30 -3.39 12.78
N GLY A 156 14.23 -4.18 12.61
CA GLY A 156 13.12 -4.28 13.58
C GLY A 156 13.62 -4.69 14.96
N ASP A 157 14.53 -5.66 15.05
CA ASP A 157 15.09 -6.13 16.34
C ASP A 157 15.81 -5.02 17.14
N VAL A 158 16.25 -3.94 16.49
CA VAL A 158 16.89 -2.77 17.13
C VAL A 158 15.87 -1.69 17.50
N LEU A 159 14.80 -1.55 16.71
CA LEU A 159 13.84 -0.44 16.85
C LEU A 159 12.56 -0.83 17.60
N SER A 160 12.12 -2.08 17.49
CA SER A 160 10.85 -2.58 18.02
C SER A 160 10.71 -2.31 19.52
N GLY A 161 9.55 -1.79 19.91
CA GLY A 161 9.25 -1.39 21.28
C GLY A 161 9.91 -0.10 21.76
N LEU A 162 10.87 0.48 21.02
CA LEU A 162 11.44 1.80 21.37
C LEU A 162 10.38 2.90 21.23
N PRO A 163 10.34 3.86 22.16
CA PRO A 163 9.49 5.03 22.02
C PRO A 163 10.06 5.97 20.96
N VAL A 164 9.18 6.48 20.10
CA VAL A 164 9.43 7.59 19.18
C VAL A 164 8.35 8.63 19.38
N TRP A 165 8.71 9.90 19.24
CA TRP A 165 7.81 11.02 19.39
C TRP A 165 7.45 11.53 18.00
N VAL A 166 6.18 11.35 17.64
CA VAL A 166 5.59 11.81 16.39
C VAL A 166 5.05 13.21 16.63
N VAL A 167 5.46 14.18 15.82
CA VAL A 167 4.79 15.48 15.76
C VAL A 167 3.93 15.52 14.51
N PHE A 168 2.63 15.70 14.71
CA PHE A 168 1.65 15.91 13.65
C PHE A 168 0.99 17.28 13.82
N ARG A 169 0.13 17.65 12.86
CA ARG A 169 -0.59 18.91 12.86
C ARG A 169 -2.09 18.61 13.00
N ASP A 170 -2.63 18.94 14.17
CA ASP A 170 -4.06 18.91 14.45
C ASP A 170 -4.75 20.12 13.82
N ASP A 171 -5.17 19.97 12.57
CA ASP A 171 -5.85 21.02 11.81
C ASP A 171 -7.35 20.71 11.63
N GLU A 172 -8.06 20.38 12.72
CA GLU A 172 -9.53 20.26 12.76
C GLU A 172 -10.29 21.40 12.04
N THR A 173 -9.68 22.59 11.94
CA THR A 173 -10.27 23.79 11.29
C THR A 173 -9.83 24.03 9.85
N TYR A 174 -8.89 23.26 9.34
CA TYR A 174 -8.39 23.29 7.95
C TYR A 174 -8.30 21.87 7.37
N PHE A 175 -9.33 21.07 7.66
CA PHE A 175 -9.61 19.84 6.92
C PHE A 175 -9.95 20.21 5.48
N ASP A 176 -8.92 20.23 4.63
CA ASP A 176 -9.10 20.18 3.18
C ASP A 176 -9.47 18.73 2.84
N PRO A 177 -10.71 18.43 2.40
CA PRO A 177 -11.14 17.07 2.11
C PRO A 177 -10.44 16.48 0.87
N ASP A 178 -9.64 17.26 0.14
CA ASP A 178 -8.74 16.78 -0.91
C ASP A 178 -7.31 16.48 -0.36
N SER A 179 -7.06 16.73 0.94
CA SER A 179 -5.80 16.49 1.67
C SER A 179 -6.00 15.42 2.74
N ASP A 180 -6.28 14.19 2.31
CA ASP A 180 -6.44 13.05 3.20
C ASP A 180 -5.24 12.87 4.15
N ASP A 181 -5.57 12.78 5.45
CA ASP A 181 -4.75 12.60 6.64
C ASP A 181 -3.78 13.73 7.08
N PRO A 182 -3.76 14.07 8.40
CA PRO A 182 -2.75 14.94 8.99
C PRO A 182 -1.39 14.22 9.05
N ALA A 183 -0.64 14.30 7.95
CA ALA A 183 0.66 13.63 7.83
C ALA A 183 1.62 13.98 8.99
N PRO A 184 2.38 13.01 9.52
CA PRO A 184 3.40 13.28 10.53
C PRO A 184 4.47 14.21 9.96
N VAL A 185 4.65 15.36 10.60
CA VAL A 185 5.54 16.43 10.14
C VAL A 185 6.98 16.20 10.59
N ALA A 186 7.17 15.57 11.76
CA ALA A 186 8.49 15.23 12.29
C ALA A 186 8.47 14.00 13.21
N LEU A 187 9.64 13.37 13.37
CA LEU A 187 9.88 12.20 14.21
C LEU A 187 11.14 12.42 15.06
N PHE A 188 11.05 12.17 16.37
CA PHE A 188 12.16 12.33 17.31
C PHE A 188 12.34 11.10 18.19
N SER A 189 13.58 10.81 18.60
CA SER A 189 13.87 9.82 19.65
C SER A 189 13.81 10.39 21.07
N ASP A 190 13.58 11.69 21.21
CA ASP A 190 13.62 12.45 22.47
C ASP A 190 12.37 13.32 22.59
N ALA A 191 11.75 13.30 23.77
CA ALA A 191 10.50 14.00 24.04
C ALA A 191 10.68 15.52 24.00
N ALA A 192 11.73 16.04 24.65
CA ALA A 192 11.95 17.47 24.77
C ALA A 192 12.24 18.12 23.41
N GLN A 193 12.90 17.41 22.49
CA GLN A 193 13.08 17.87 21.11
C GLN A 193 11.76 17.90 20.32
N ALA A 194 10.87 16.94 20.52
CA ALA A 194 9.53 16.95 19.90
C ALA A 194 8.68 18.11 20.43
N ASP A 195 8.70 18.34 21.73
CA ASP A 195 7.97 19.42 22.39
C ASP A 195 8.51 20.81 22.02
N GLU A 196 9.84 20.96 21.93
CA GLU A 196 10.48 22.18 21.43
C GLU A 196 10.10 22.44 19.96
N TYR A 197 10.13 21.40 19.11
CA TYR A 197 9.74 21.53 17.71
C TYR A 197 8.27 21.91 17.56
N ALA A 198 7.36 21.27 18.30
CA ALA A 198 5.93 21.59 18.30
C ALA A 198 5.68 23.03 18.80
N GLY A 199 6.31 23.43 19.91
CA GLY A 199 6.23 24.78 20.47
C GLY A 199 6.74 25.87 19.52
N VAL A 200 7.87 25.65 18.84
CA VAL A 200 8.41 26.56 17.83
C VAL A 200 7.50 26.63 16.60
N SER A 201 6.96 25.48 16.16
CA SER A 201 6.07 25.41 15.00
C SER A 201 4.75 26.15 15.26
N ASN A 202 4.14 25.96 16.44
CA ASN A 202 2.98 26.69 16.93
C ASN A 202 3.20 28.22 17.04
N ALA A 203 4.44 28.66 17.32
CA ALA A 203 4.77 30.08 17.40
C ALA A 203 4.96 30.75 16.01
N ILE A 204 5.34 29.98 14.99
CA ILE A 204 5.64 30.47 13.63
C ILE A 204 4.43 30.31 12.70
N MET A 205 3.81 29.14 12.72
CA MET A 205 2.67 28.76 11.90
C MET A 205 1.41 28.74 12.77
N ARG A 206 0.29 29.26 12.26
CA ARG A 206 -1.00 29.27 12.97
C ARG A 206 -1.74 27.91 12.91
N GLY A 207 -1.00 26.81 12.97
CA GLY A 207 -1.55 25.46 13.13
C GLY A 207 -1.42 25.00 14.58
N ARG A 208 -1.95 23.82 14.90
CA ARG A 208 -1.80 23.18 16.21
C ARG A 208 -0.92 21.94 16.06
N PHE A 209 0.38 22.12 16.24
CA PHE A 209 1.35 21.03 16.25
C PHE A 209 1.32 20.36 17.63
N GLU A 210 1.10 19.05 17.64
CA GLU A 210 1.03 18.23 18.86
C GLU A 210 2.03 17.07 18.77
N SER A 211 2.63 16.71 19.91
CA SER A 211 3.59 15.61 20.07
C SER A 211 2.93 14.41 20.76
N VAL A 212 3.06 13.21 20.19
CA VAL A 212 2.57 11.95 20.78
C VAL A 212 3.66 10.90 20.77
N ALA A 213 3.79 10.19 21.90
CA ALA A 213 4.65 9.02 22.01
C ALA A 213 4.01 7.80 21.33
N ALA A 214 4.59 7.37 20.22
CA ALA A 214 4.34 6.07 19.62
C ALA A 214 5.44 5.07 20.02
N ARG A 215 5.19 3.78 19.82
CA ARG A 215 6.22 2.73 19.93
C ARG A 215 6.33 2.00 18.59
N VAL A 216 7.56 1.85 18.11
CA VAL A 216 7.83 1.14 16.85
C VAL A 216 7.37 -0.32 16.99
N ASP A 217 6.67 -0.81 15.97
CA ASP A 217 6.11 -2.18 15.87
C ASP A 217 5.18 -2.61 17.03
N ALA A 218 4.68 -1.68 17.84
CA ALA A 218 3.81 -2.00 18.97
C ALA A 218 2.31 -1.93 18.66
N ALA A 219 1.92 -1.21 17.60
CA ALA A 219 0.55 -1.21 17.13
C ALA A 219 0.27 -2.54 16.41
N PRO A 220 -0.82 -3.26 16.73
CA PRO A 220 -1.24 -4.38 15.90
C PRO A 220 -1.62 -3.87 14.51
N VAL A 221 -1.40 -4.71 13.48
CA VAL A 221 -2.04 -4.47 12.18
C VAL A 221 -3.55 -4.52 12.41
N PRO A 222 -4.33 -3.53 11.95
CA PRO A 222 -5.78 -3.56 12.10
C PRO A 222 -6.37 -4.83 11.50
N ASP A 223 -7.40 -5.38 12.17
CA ASP A 223 -8.21 -6.45 11.59
C ASP A 223 -8.82 -5.96 10.27
N HIS A 224 -8.68 -6.77 9.22
CA HIS A 224 -9.17 -6.44 7.89
C HIS A 224 -9.57 -7.72 7.15
N VAL A 225 -10.44 -7.54 6.17
CA VAL A 225 -10.89 -8.57 5.24
C VAL A 225 -10.37 -8.20 3.86
N VAL A 226 -9.65 -9.12 3.24
CA VAL A 226 -9.25 -9.02 1.84
C VAL A 226 -10.42 -9.44 0.97
N VAL A 227 -10.81 -8.60 0.02
CA VAL A 227 -11.87 -8.88 -0.95
C VAL A 227 -11.30 -8.77 -2.35
N TYR A 228 -11.49 -9.82 -3.13
CA TYR A 228 -11.05 -9.90 -4.51
C TYR A 228 -12.19 -9.53 -5.45
N GLU A 229 -12.02 -8.50 -6.28
CA GLU A 229 -12.92 -8.20 -7.39
C GLU A 229 -12.34 -8.79 -8.68
N ALA A 230 -12.99 -9.81 -9.24
CA ALA A 230 -12.70 -10.25 -10.60
C ALA A 230 -13.47 -9.37 -11.58
N VAL A 231 -12.76 -8.70 -12.48
CA VAL A 231 -13.33 -7.85 -13.53
C VAL A 231 -12.95 -8.44 -14.89
N TRP A 232 -13.93 -8.88 -15.67
CA TRP A 232 -13.72 -9.11 -17.09
C TRP A 232 -14.09 -7.87 -17.88
N ASP A 233 -13.18 -7.39 -18.74
CA ASP A 233 -13.49 -6.43 -19.80
C ASP A 233 -13.11 -7.01 -21.17
N ARG A 234 -13.85 -6.61 -22.22
CA ARG A 234 -13.68 -7.17 -23.58
C ARG A 234 -12.31 -6.91 -24.21
N VAL A 235 -11.52 -5.95 -23.72
CA VAL A 235 -10.22 -5.53 -24.26
C VAL A 235 -9.07 -6.19 -23.52
N ARG A 236 -9.16 -6.28 -22.19
CA ARG A 236 -8.08 -6.71 -21.28
C ARG A 236 -8.19 -8.16 -20.85
N GLY A 237 -9.38 -8.77 -20.96
CA GLY A 237 -9.64 -10.09 -20.40
C GLY A 237 -10.04 -9.99 -18.93
N ILE A 238 -9.64 -10.96 -18.11
CA ILE A 238 -9.99 -11.00 -16.68
C ILE A 238 -8.83 -10.47 -15.85
N GLU A 239 -9.07 -9.36 -15.18
CA GLU A 239 -8.21 -8.76 -14.15
C GLU A 239 -8.78 -9.16 -12.77
N ILE A 240 -7.92 -9.25 -11.75
CA ILE A 240 -8.33 -9.46 -10.36
C ILE A 240 -7.73 -8.32 -9.54
N ASN A 241 -8.60 -7.52 -8.92
CA ASN A 241 -8.23 -6.46 -7.99
C ASN A 241 -8.28 -7.02 -6.55
N GLU A 242 -7.43 -6.49 -5.67
CA GLU A 242 -7.41 -6.81 -4.24
C GLU A 242 -7.72 -5.53 -3.46
N ASP A 243 -8.83 -5.54 -2.73
CA ASP A 243 -9.30 -4.42 -1.89
C ASP A 243 -9.28 -4.84 -0.40
N LEU A 244 -8.91 -3.90 0.47
CA LEU A 244 -8.92 -4.10 1.93
C LEU A 244 -10.13 -3.41 2.56
N TYR A 245 -10.91 -4.16 3.35
CA TYR A 245 -12.06 -3.64 4.10
C TYR A 245 -11.87 -3.89 5.60
N GLU A 246 -12.37 -2.98 6.45
CA GLU A 246 -12.40 -3.17 7.92
C GLU A 246 -13.21 -4.41 8.34
N ARG A 247 -14.23 -4.77 7.55
CA ARG A 247 -15.17 -5.85 7.80
C ARG A 247 -15.71 -6.42 6.49
N VAL A 248 -16.25 -7.64 6.53
CA VAL A 248 -16.88 -8.29 5.36
C VAL A 248 -17.99 -7.36 4.80
N PRO A 249 -17.96 -6.99 3.51
CA PRO A 249 -19.02 -6.21 2.88
C PRO A 249 -20.39 -6.89 3.00
N ALA A 250 -21.46 -6.11 3.17
CA ALA A 250 -22.80 -6.64 3.46
C ALA A 250 -23.32 -7.62 2.39
N ASP A 251 -22.95 -7.43 1.13
CA ASP A 251 -23.30 -8.30 0.00
C ASP A 251 -22.44 -9.58 -0.12
N LEU A 252 -21.44 -9.75 0.76
CA LEU A 252 -20.64 -10.96 0.92
C LEU A 252 -20.94 -11.74 2.22
N VAL A 253 -21.79 -11.20 3.11
CA VAL A 253 -22.13 -11.87 4.38
C VAL A 253 -22.92 -13.15 4.10
N GLY A 254 -22.28 -14.30 4.32
CA GLY A 254 -22.87 -15.62 4.08
C GLY A 254 -22.79 -16.11 2.62
N CYS A 255 -22.07 -15.40 1.75
CA CYS A 255 -21.90 -15.75 0.34
C CYS A 255 -20.43 -16.05 0.00
N GLU A 256 -20.17 -17.08 -0.80
CA GLU A 256 -18.81 -17.35 -1.31
C GLU A 256 -18.40 -16.34 -2.39
N VAL A 257 -19.35 -15.88 -3.22
CA VAL A 257 -19.17 -14.87 -4.27
C VAL A 257 -20.44 -14.03 -4.33
N THR A 258 -20.33 -12.73 -4.64
CA THR A 258 -21.49 -11.89 -4.98
C THR A 258 -22.18 -12.37 -6.26
N GLU A 259 -23.39 -11.87 -6.52
CA GLU A 259 -23.96 -11.92 -7.87
C GLU A 259 -22.99 -11.30 -8.90
N VAL A 260 -22.92 -11.90 -10.09
CA VAL A 260 -22.08 -11.38 -11.18
C VAL A 260 -22.81 -10.22 -11.86
N ARG A 261 -22.33 -9.00 -11.65
CA ARG A 261 -22.89 -7.80 -12.28
C ARG A 261 -22.36 -7.67 -13.70
N ALA A 262 -23.23 -7.32 -14.65
CA ALA A 262 -22.90 -7.13 -16.05
C ALA A 262 -23.11 -5.67 -16.47
N ALA A 263 -22.11 -5.05 -17.11
CA ALA A 263 -22.30 -3.77 -17.78
C ALA A 263 -22.76 -4.01 -19.22
N VAL A 264 -23.94 -3.48 -19.54
CA VAL A 264 -24.61 -3.63 -20.84
C VAL A 264 -24.59 -2.30 -21.56
N LEU A 265 -24.22 -2.31 -22.85
CA LEU A 265 -24.52 -1.19 -23.75
C LEU A 265 -25.90 -1.44 -24.36
N GLU A 266 -26.78 -0.45 -24.39
CA GLU A 266 -28.15 -0.62 -24.94
C GLU A 266 -28.21 -0.52 -26.47
N ASN A 267 -27.29 0.24 -27.09
CA ASN A 267 -27.30 0.47 -28.53
C ASN A 267 -25.86 0.55 -29.09
N PRO A 268 -25.37 -0.51 -29.76
CA PRO A 268 -26.01 -1.83 -29.91
C PRO A 268 -26.07 -2.59 -28.57
N VAL A 269 -27.08 -3.45 -28.41
CA VAL A 269 -27.25 -4.30 -27.24
C VAL A 269 -26.07 -5.26 -27.09
N GLY A 270 -25.41 -5.28 -25.92
CA GLY A 270 -24.44 -6.31 -25.60
C GLY A 270 -23.64 -6.07 -24.31
N VAL A 271 -23.24 -7.16 -23.65
CA VAL A 271 -22.41 -7.12 -22.42
C VAL A 271 -20.96 -6.83 -22.79
N PHE A 272 -20.35 -5.83 -22.15
CA PHE A 272 -18.94 -5.45 -22.39
C PHE A 272 -18.02 -5.58 -21.16
N GLU A 273 -18.60 -5.71 -19.96
CA GLU A 273 -17.88 -5.87 -18.69
C GLU A 273 -18.66 -6.80 -17.75
N LEU A 274 -17.95 -7.61 -16.96
CA LEU A 274 -18.52 -8.44 -15.88
C LEU A 274 -17.71 -8.24 -14.60
N ARG A 275 -18.39 -8.20 -13.46
CA ARG A 275 -17.77 -8.02 -12.14
C ARG A 275 -18.34 -9.00 -11.12
N ALA A 276 -17.48 -9.60 -10.31
CA ALA A 276 -17.89 -10.37 -9.13
C ALA A 276 -16.88 -10.19 -8.00
N ARG A 277 -17.34 -10.12 -6.76
CA ARG A 277 -16.47 -10.04 -5.57
C ARG A 277 -16.51 -11.34 -4.78
N SER A 278 -15.41 -11.69 -4.11
CA SER A 278 -15.30 -12.85 -3.22
C SER A 278 -14.20 -12.61 -2.19
N MET A 279 -14.21 -13.35 -1.07
CA MET A 279 -13.06 -13.44 -0.16
C MET A 279 -11.98 -14.41 -0.69
N ASP A 280 -12.22 -15.09 -1.81
CA ASP A 280 -11.25 -15.95 -2.50
C ASP A 280 -11.10 -15.56 -3.99
N ALA A 281 -9.87 -15.31 -4.42
CA ALA A 281 -9.56 -14.84 -5.77
C ALA A 281 -9.96 -15.84 -6.88
N GLN A 282 -9.86 -17.15 -6.61
CA GLN A 282 -10.22 -18.19 -7.58
C GLN A 282 -11.74 -18.34 -7.69
N ASN A 283 -12.49 -18.14 -6.61
CA ASN A 283 -13.95 -18.14 -6.62
C ASN A 283 -14.51 -16.95 -7.41
N ALA A 284 -14.02 -15.72 -7.17
CA ALA A 284 -14.39 -14.54 -7.96
C ALA A 284 -14.10 -14.77 -9.45
N ARG A 285 -12.90 -15.25 -9.78
CA ARG A 285 -12.48 -15.57 -11.15
C ARG A 285 -13.38 -16.62 -11.80
N THR A 286 -13.64 -17.74 -11.12
CA THR A 286 -14.46 -18.85 -11.63
C THR A 286 -15.89 -18.39 -11.91
N ALA A 287 -16.47 -17.53 -11.08
CA ALA A 287 -17.80 -16.97 -11.29
C ALA A 287 -17.87 -16.12 -12.57
N VAL A 288 -16.88 -15.24 -12.78
CA VAL A 288 -16.77 -14.42 -14.00
C VAL A 288 -16.49 -15.28 -15.24
N GLU A 289 -15.60 -16.26 -15.17
CA GLU A 289 -15.32 -17.19 -16.28
C GLU A 289 -16.58 -18.00 -16.67
N LYS A 290 -17.37 -18.45 -15.69
CA LYS A 290 -18.64 -19.16 -15.92
C LYS A 290 -19.72 -18.27 -16.54
N ALA A 291 -19.87 -17.03 -16.05
CA ALA A 291 -20.79 -16.05 -16.62
C ALA A 291 -20.40 -15.67 -18.06
N LEU A 292 -19.11 -15.45 -18.31
CA LEU A 292 -18.56 -15.17 -19.63
C LEU A 292 -18.76 -16.35 -20.60
N ALA A 293 -18.59 -17.59 -20.13
CA ALA A 293 -18.84 -18.79 -20.94
C ALA A 293 -20.32 -18.91 -21.34
N LYS A 294 -21.26 -18.60 -20.43
CA LYS A 294 -22.70 -18.55 -20.74
C LYS A 294 -23.00 -17.48 -21.79
N LEU A 295 -22.56 -16.24 -21.58
CA LEU A 295 -22.81 -15.13 -22.53
C LEU A 295 -22.19 -15.35 -23.91
N LYS A 296 -21.10 -16.11 -24.01
CA LYS A 296 -20.52 -16.57 -25.30
C LYS A 296 -21.39 -17.62 -26.01
N ALA A 297 -22.02 -18.51 -25.26
CA ALA A 297 -22.93 -19.51 -25.82
C ALA A 297 -24.25 -18.87 -26.29
N ASP A 298 -24.70 -17.82 -25.58
CA ASP A 298 -25.94 -17.08 -25.86
C ASP A 298 -25.76 -15.94 -26.89
N ASP A 299 -24.55 -15.75 -27.45
CA ASP A 299 -24.15 -14.63 -28.35
C ASP A 299 -24.50 -13.22 -27.82
N ALA A 300 -24.47 -13.05 -26.49
CA ALA A 300 -24.92 -11.85 -25.78
C ALA A 300 -23.79 -10.84 -25.47
N LEU A 301 -22.58 -11.08 -25.97
CA LEU A 301 -21.43 -10.18 -25.80
C LEU A 301 -21.44 -9.02 -26.79
N LEU A 302 -20.93 -7.86 -26.38
CA LEU A 302 -20.82 -6.69 -27.24
C LEU A 302 -19.94 -6.97 -28.47
N PRO A 303 -20.48 -6.91 -29.70
CA PRO A 303 -19.77 -7.35 -30.91
C PRO A 303 -18.41 -6.67 -31.09
N PRO A 304 -17.35 -7.40 -31.54
CA PRO A 304 -15.96 -6.95 -31.45
C PRO A 304 -15.65 -5.67 -32.23
N HIS A 305 -16.45 -5.33 -33.25
CA HIS A 305 -16.32 -4.11 -34.05
C HIS A 305 -16.87 -2.85 -33.36
N VAL A 306 -17.68 -2.99 -32.32
CA VAL A 306 -18.21 -1.88 -31.52
C VAL A 306 -17.13 -1.43 -30.54
N PRO A 307 -16.83 -0.13 -30.41
CA PRO A 307 -15.90 0.37 -29.38
C PRO A 307 -16.48 0.13 -27.98
N VAL A 308 -15.61 -0.17 -27.01
CA VAL A 308 -16.03 -0.30 -25.60
C VAL A 308 -16.21 1.10 -25.00
N PRO A 309 -17.27 1.36 -24.21
CA PRO A 309 -17.55 2.68 -23.66
C PRO A 309 -16.41 3.27 -22.83
N GLY A 310 -16.33 4.60 -22.81
CA GLY A 310 -15.38 5.36 -21.99
C GLY A 310 -15.71 5.28 -20.51
N LEU A 311 -14.75 5.59 -19.63
CA LEU A 311 -14.88 5.38 -18.17
C LEU A 311 -16.18 5.93 -17.56
N MET A 312 -16.58 7.15 -17.93
CA MET A 312 -17.82 7.77 -17.43
C MET A 312 -19.09 7.00 -17.86
N GLU A 313 -19.10 6.46 -19.07
CA GLU A 313 -20.20 5.65 -19.60
C GLU A 313 -20.22 4.26 -18.94
N ARG A 314 -19.05 3.67 -18.66
CA ARG A 314 -18.94 2.43 -17.89
C ARG A 314 -19.49 2.58 -16.47
N LEU A 315 -19.10 3.63 -15.76
CA LEU A 315 -19.59 3.93 -14.41
C LEU A 315 -21.11 4.15 -14.39
N ALA A 316 -21.66 4.82 -15.41
CA ALA A 316 -23.11 4.96 -15.57
C ALA A 316 -23.81 3.61 -15.80
N ALA A 317 -23.29 2.76 -16.70
CA ALA A 317 -23.87 1.46 -17.02
C ALA A 317 -23.83 0.47 -15.84
N VAL A 318 -22.72 0.41 -15.10
CA VAL A 318 -22.59 -0.46 -13.90
C VAL A 318 -23.54 -0.02 -12.78
N ASN A 319 -23.69 1.28 -12.56
CA ASN A 319 -24.61 1.79 -11.54
C ASN A 319 -26.09 1.63 -11.96
N ALA A 320 -26.43 1.79 -13.24
CA ALA A 320 -27.79 1.54 -13.73
C ALA A 320 -28.19 0.06 -13.59
N ALA A 321 -27.30 -0.87 -13.95
CA ALA A 321 -27.53 -2.32 -13.80
C ALA A 321 -27.62 -2.80 -12.33
N ALA A 322 -27.17 -1.99 -11.37
CA ALA A 322 -27.37 -2.25 -9.94
C ALA A 322 -28.73 -1.75 -9.41
N VAL A 323 -29.46 -0.95 -10.20
CA VAL A 323 -30.76 -0.36 -9.84
C VAL A 323 -31.92 -1.08 -10.55
N ASP A 324 -31.73 -1.50 -11.81
CA ASP A 324 -32.75 -2.22 -12.59
C ASP A 324 -32.35 -3.68 -12.89
N ARG A 325 -33.24 -4.61 -12.53
CA ARG A 325 -33.07 -6.07 -12.68
C ARG A 325 -32.89 -6.50 -14.14
N VAL A 326 -31.92 -7.39 -14.43
CA VAL A 326 -31.78 -8.01 -15.76
C VAL A 326 -31.67 -9.56 -15.73
N ILE A 327 -31.66 -10.24 -14.58
CA ILE A 327 -31.69 -11.74 -14.52
C ILE A 327 -32.91 -12.31 -13.76
N ASP A 328 -34.06 -11.66 -13.85
CA ASP A 328 -35.37 -12.30 -13.58
C ASP A 328 -35.87 -13.13 -14.80
N ASN A 329 -35.22 -13.06 -15.97
CA ASN A 329 -35.72 -13.64 -17.24
C ASN A 329 -34.76 -14.59 -17.98
N THR A 330 -33.62 -14.99 -17.39
CA THR A 330 -32.68 -15.96 -18.01
C THR A 330 -32.10 -17.01 -17.03
N LEU A 331 -32.77 -17.22 -15.89
CA LEU A 331 -32.44 -18.24 -14.88
C LEU A 331 -33.67 -19.00 -14.34
N ASP A 332 -34.70 -19.20 -15.16
CA ASP A 332 -35.94 -19.91 -14.79
C ASP A 332 -35.76 -21.46 -14.70
N ALA A 333 -34.60 -21.89 -14.21
CA ALA A 333 -34.13 -23.28 -14.24
C ALA A 333 -33.32 -23.66 -12.98
N TRP A 334 -33.75 -23.24 -11.79
CA TRP A 334 -33.65 -24.03 -10.55
C TRP A 334 -34.47 -23.41 -9.39
N VAL A 335 -35.76 -23.76 -9.32
CA VAL A 335 -36.55 -23.63 -8.08
C VAL A 335 -36.90 -25.05 -7.63
N PRO A 336 -36.36 -25.56 -6.50
CA PRO A 336 -36.79 -26.84 -5.96
C PRO A 336 -38.27 -26.74 -5.53
N PRO A 337 -39.08 -27.80 -5.71
CA PRO A 337 -40.51 -27.74 -5.45
C PRO A 337 -40.79 -27.38 -3.99
N ILE A 338 -41.57 -26.31 -3.81
CA ILE A 338 -42.08 -25.90 -2.49
C ILE A 338 -42.91 -27.06 -1.93
N PRO A 339 -42.60 -27.60 -0.74
CA PRO A 339 -43.42 -28.64 -0.13
C PRO A 339 -44.84 -28.10 0.15
N PRO A 340 -45.89 -28.92 0.03
CA PRO A 340 -47.25 -28.45 0.17
C PRO A 340 -47.48 -27.83 1.55
N VAL A 341 -47.98 -26.60 1.56
CA VAL A 341 -48.33 -25.87 2.78
C VAL A 341 -49.40 -26.68 3.54
N PRO A 342 -49.18 -27.07 4.81
CA PRO A 342 -50.19 -27.74 5.60
C PRO A 342 -51.40 -26.80 5.81
N PRO A 343 -52.63 -27.34 5.92
CA PRO A 343 -53.84 -26.51 5.98
C PRO A 343 -53.79 -25.56 7.17
N ALA A 344 -54.14 -24.30 6.90
CA ALA A 344 -54.05 -23.22 7.86
C ALA A 344 -54.85 -23.51 9.15
N LEU A 345 -54.19 -23.33 10.29
CA LEU A 345 -54.88 -23.03 11.54
C LEU A 345 -55.63 -21.71 11.35
N ARG A 346 -56.94 -21.75 11.57
CA ARG A 346 -57.74 -20.54 11.75
C ARG A 346 -57.38 -19.91 13.08
N ASP A 347 -57.22 -18.60 13.09
CA ASP A 347 -57.48 -17.77 14.26
C ASP A 347 -58.35 -16.58 13.83
N ASP A 348 -59.28 -16.21 14.69
CA ASP A 348 -60.42 -15.32 14.42
C ASP A 348 -60.09 -13.81 14.56
N ASP A 349 -61.06 -13.00 14.11
CA ASP A 349 -61.05 -11.54 13.99
C ASP A 349 -60.65 -10.73 15.24
N GLY A 350 -59.97 -9.59 15.01
CA GLY A 350 -59.82 -8.50 15.98
C GLY A 350 -59.21 -7.22 15.39
N PRO A 351 -59.95 -6.10 15.26
CA PRO A 351 -59.44 -4.88 14.61
C PRO A 351 -58.77 -3.88 15.58
N GLY A 352 -57.60 -3.37 15.20
CA GLY A 352 -56.90 -2.27 15.89
C GLY A 352 -56.55 -1.11 14.93
N PRO A 353 -56.66 0.17 15.34
CA PRO A 353 -56.55 1.32 14.45
C PRO A 353 -55.10 1.78 14.19
N GLY A 354 -54.82 2.24 12.97
CA GLY A 354 -53.52 2.80 12.57
C GLY A 354 -53.34 4.29 12.89
N PRO A 355 -52.08 4.80 12.94
CA PRO A 355 -51.76 6.19 13.24
C PRO A 355 -51.81 7.12 12.00
N GLN A 356 -51.87 8.43 12.26
CA GLN A 356 -52.23 9.48 11.29
C GLN A 356 -51.01 10.20 10.68
N HIS A 357 -51.18 10.79 9.51
CA HIS A 357 -50.17 11.62 8.83
C HIS A 357 -49.95 12.98 9.52
N VAL A 358 -48.69 13.42 9.60
CA VAL A 358 -48.29 14.77 10.03
C VAL A 358 -47.88 15.63 8.82
N ARG A 359 -48.33 16.89 8.78
CA ARG A 359 -47.89 17.90 7.79
C ARG A 359 -46.87 18.84 8.42
N PHE A 360 -45.84 19.22 7.66
CA PHE A 360 -44.88 20.27 8.03
C PHE A 360 -45.14 21.57 7.24
N GLY A 361 -44.82 22.71 7.86
CA GLY A 361 -44.83 24.04 7.24
C GLY A 361 -43.41 24.62 7.11
N PRO A 362 -43.19 25.66 6.27
CA PRO A 362 -41.85 26.13 5.92
C PRO A 362 -41.19 26.97 7.02
N MET A 363 -39.88 26.83 7.14
CA MET A 363 -39.01 27.54 8.10
C MET A 363 -38.32 28.74 7.41
N GLN A 364 -38.18 29.87 8.10
CA GLN A 364 -37.44 31.05 7.61
C GLN A 364 -36.04 31.14 8.24
N LEU A 365 -35.06 31.57 7.46
CA LEU A 365 -33.67 31.82 7.87
C LEU A 365 -33.41 33.33 8.02
N PRO A 366 -32.53 33.76 8.95
CA PRO A 366 -32.14 35.17 9.11
C PRO A 366 -30.94 35.57 8.24
N ASP A 367 -30.86 36.85 7.88
CA ASP A 367 -29.79 37.45 7.05
C ASP A 367 -28.46 37.67 7.82
N PRO A 368 -27.29 37.64 7.12
CA PRO A 368 -25.97 37.87 7.71
C PRO A 368 -25.57 39.36 7.81
N PRO A 369 -24.71 39.74 8.78
CA PRO A 369 -24.25 41.11 8.96
C PRO A 369 -23.12 41.52 7.99
N ARG A 370 -23.05 42.81 7.65
CA ARG A 370 -22.07 43.38 6.72
C ARG A 370 -20.89 44.07 7.43
N GLY A 371 -19.66 43.85 6.93
CA GLY A 371 -18.64 44.90 6.83
C GLY A 371 -17.24 44.60 7.38
N LEU A 372 -16.25 44.48 6.49
CA LEU A 372 -14.82 44.63 6.80
C LEU A 372 -14.08 45.37 5.66
N ARG A 373 -13.00 46.10 6.03
CA ARG A 373 -12.02 46.72 5.10
C ARG A 373 -10.58 46.36 5.53
N PRO A 374 -9.57 46.39 4.62
CA PRO A 374 -8.36 45.58 4.77
C PRO A 374 -7.18 46.26 5.50
N LYS A 375 -6.32 45.45 6.15
CA LYS A 375 -5.08 45.85 6.86
C LYS A 375 -3.81 45.14 6.32
N GLN A 376 -3.49 45.25 5.03
CA GLN A 376 -2.34 44.53 4.44
C GLN A 376 -0.98 45.29 4.45
N PHE A 377 -0.92 46.53 4.96
CA PHE A 377 0.31 47.36 4.89
C PHE A 377 1.24 47.30 6.12
N GLU A 378 0.90 46.57 7.19
CA GLU A 378 1.70 46.56 8.43
C GLU A 378 2.73 45.41 8.52
N GLN A 379 2.49 44.26 7.88
CA GLN A 379 3.34 43.07 7.98
C GLN A 379 4.78 43.29 7.46
N GLY A 380 4.95 44.09 6.39
CA GLY A 380 6.27 44.33 5.78
C GLY A 380 7.30 45.02 6.69
N ARG A 381 6.86 45.76 7.73
CA ARG A 381 7.78 46.44 8.66
C ARG A 381 8.25 45.55 9.81
N GLN A 382 7.48 44.51 10.17
CA GLN A 382 7.86 43.59 11.26
C GLN A 382 8.96 42.61 10.79
N TRP A 383 8.87 42.10 9.56
CA TRP A 383 9.88 41.20 8.99
C TRP A 383 11.28 41.78 8.93
N LYS A 384 11.42 43.07 8.55
CA LYS A 384 12.73 43.74 8.54
C LYS A 384 13.36 43.82 9.94
N LYS A 385 12.57 44.15 10.96
CA LYS A 385 13.01 44.17 12.36
C LYS A 385 13.43 42.79 12.89
N LEU A 386 12.81 41.71 12.39
CA LEU A 386 13.17 40.34 12.78
C LEU A 386 14.54 39.93 12.21
N MET A 387 14.79 40.24 10.92
CA MET A 387 16.04 39.93 10.23
C MET A 387 17.24 40.71 10.80
N ASP A 388 17.06 41.97 11.17
CA ASP A 388 18.14 42.81 11.75
C ASP A 388 18.49 42.43 13.24
N SER A 389 17.74 41.51 13.84
CA SER A 389 17.90 41.12 15.26
C SER A 389 19.10 40.19 15.51
N ARG A 390 19.42 39.93 16.80
CA ARG A 390 20.39 38.88 17.17
C ARG A 390 19.93 37.47 16.76
N VAL A 391 18.62 37.23 16.66
CA VAL A 391 18.05 35.92 16.28
C VAL A 391 18.29 35.65 14.80
N GLY A 392 18.09 36.64 13.92
CA GLY A 392 18.37 36.53 12.48
C GLY A 392 19.83 36.14 12.17
N ARG A 393 20.77 36.53 13.03
CA ARG A 393 22.19 36.15 12.92
C ARG A 393 22.53 34.73 13.36
N HIS A 394 21.64 33.99 14.01
CA HIS A 394 21.82 32.55 14.29
C HIS A 394 21.19 31.65 13.22
N LEU A 395 20.20 32.15 12.49
CA LEU A 395 19.58 31.43 11.37
C LEU A 395 20.43 31.47 10.07
N GLY A 396 21.55 32.21 10.08
CA GLY A 396 22.43 32.42 8.94
C GLY A 396 23.42 31.28 8.63
N LYS A 397 22.94 30.05 8.37
CA LYS A 397 23.67 29.03 7.59
C LYS A 397 22.72 28.35 6.60
N PRO A 398 23.12 28.17 5.33
CA PRO A 398 22.18 27.81 4.27
C PRO A 398 21.81 26.32 4.35
N TYR A 399 20.55 26.04 4.67
CA TYR A 399 19.91 24.83 4.17
C TYR A 399 19.54 25.04 2.70
N LEU A 400 19.85 24.05 1.87
CA LEU A 400 19.60 24.06 0.44
C LEU A 400 18.09 24.05 0.18
N TYR A 401 17.52 25.21 -0.15
CA TYR A 401 16.23 25.25 -0.82
C TYR A 401 16.39 24.74 -2.25
N GLY A 402 15.96 23.50 -2.47
CA GLY A 402 15.77 22.97 -3.83
C GLY A 402 14.64 23.73 -4.50
N THR A 403 14.97 24.63 -5.42
CA THR A 403 13.99 25.32 -6.27
C THR A 403 13.41 24.34 -7.29
N ALA A 404 12.24 23.79 -7.00
CA ALA A 404 11.42 23.12 -8.02
C ALA A 404 10.70 24.20 -8.85
N ALA A 405 11.00 24.24 -10.15
CA ALA A 405 10.18 24.98 -11.12
C ALA A 405 8.85 24.22 -11.34
N PRO A 406 7.74 24.90 -11.70
CA PRO A 406 6.43 24.27 -11.78
C PRO A 406 6.35 23.34 -12.99
N LEU A 407 6.18 22.04 -12.75
CA LEU A 407 5.65 21.12 -13.75
C LEU A 407 4.12 21.24 -13.76
N SER A 408 3.60 21.64 -14.92
CA SER A 408 2.16 21.70 -15.18
C SER A 408 1.58 20.29 -15.21
N ILE A 409 0.75 19.95 -14.21
CA ILE A 409 -0.08 18.74 -14.21
C ILE A 409 -1.55 19.18 -14.23
N SER A 410 -2.28 18.76 -15.26
CA SER A 410 -3.73 18.98 -15.37
C SER A 410 -4.49 18.07 -14.40
N PRO A 411 -5.63 18.50 -13.84
CA PRO A 411 -6.30 17.75 -12.78
C PRO A 411 -7.03 16.51 -13.30
N MET A 412 -6.79 15.36 -12.67
CA MET A 412 -7.80 14.29 -12.60
C MET A 412 -8.72 14.56 -11.42
N ARG A 413 -10.02 14.33 -11.62
CA ARG A 413 -11.06 14.41 -10.60
C ARG A 413 -11.68 13.03 -10.41
N TYR A 414 -11.80 12.58 -9.17
CA TYR A 414 -12.79 11.59 -8.73
C TYR A 414 -13.36 12.14 -7.40
N MET A 415 -14.65 12.45 -7.29
CA MET A 415 -15.85 11.62 -7.29
C MET A 415 -16.21 11.19 -5.86
N THR A 416 -17.10 12.00 -5.26
CA THR A 416 -17.57 11.96 -3.87
C THR A 416 -18.45 10.74 -3.58
N ILE A 417 -18.27 10.12 -2.40
CA ILE A 417 -19.21 9.15 -1.83
C ILE A 417 -20.01 9.84 -0.71
N ALA A 418 -21.31 9.60 -0.66
CA ALA A 418 -22.19 10.19 0.35
C ALA A 418 -22.09 9.44 1.69
N ALA A 419 -22.00 10.19 2.79
CA ALA A 419 -22.07 9.64 4.14
C ALA A 419 -23.54 9.52 4.60
N GLU A 420 -23.98 8.32 4.94
CA GLU A 420 -25.26 8.12 5.66
C GLU A 420 -25.08 8.45 7.14
N GLY A 421 -25.96 9.31 7.67
CA GLY A 421 -25.87 9.80 9.04
C GLY A 421 -26.37 8.80 10.06
N SER A 422 -25.53 8.47 11.05
CA SER A 422 -25.96 7.80 12.27
C SER A 422 -26.60 8.82 13.23
N GLN A 423 -27.90 8.67 13.51
CA GLN A 423 -28.55 9.39 14.61
C GLN A 423 -28.21 8.70 15.94
N GLY A 424 -27.61 9.44 16.87
CA GLY A 424 -27.46 8.98 18.25
C GLY A 424 -28.77 9.19 19.03
N ASP A 425 -29.26 8.12 19.65
CA ASP A 425 -30.36 8.20 20.62
C ASP A 425 -29.86 8.77 21.95
N GLU A 426 -30.28 10.00 22.28
CA GLU A 426 -30.23 10.51 23.64
C GLU A 426 -31.37 9.89 24.46
N THR A 427 -31.05 9.12 25.51
CA THR A 427 -32.01 8.80 26.57
C THR A 427 -31.57 9.41 27.90
N SER A 428 -32.39 10.34 28.40
CA SER A 428 -32.12 11.07 29.64
C SER A 428 -32.64 10.33 30.87
N ASN A 429 -31.85 10.37 31.94
CA ASN A 429 -32.20 10.27 33.37
C ASN A 429 -33.67 10.00 33.76
N ALA A 430 -33.86 8.94 34.55
CA ALA A 430 -34.70 8.93 35.75
C ALA A 430 -34.02 8.08 36.84
#